data_AF-A0A3S2V8T6-F1
#
_entry.id   AF-A0A3S2V8T6-F1
#
_cell.length_a   1.000
_cell.length_b   1.000
_cell.length_c   1.000
_cell.angle_alpha   90.00
_cell.angle_beta   90.00
_cell.angle_gamma   90.00
#
_symmetry.space_group_name_H-M   'P 1'
#
loop_
_entity.id
_entity.type
_entity.pdbx_description
1 polymer ?
#
loop_
_entity_poly.entity_id
_entity_poly.type
_entity_poly.pdbx_seq_one_letter_code
_entity_poly.pdbx_strand_id
1 'polypeptide(L)'
;MSADTWSGIGGDPFADKDDGTYRAWRSNAKGWVRDLQFVPAAGSDELTRFEPYMQAISIELNADGTALCLMCHTTGQIVFLEGRGLGELAEQISAKRVASIHVWSDGDGAQPPAVVTAMRFDKTASDLASRG
;
A
#
# COMPACT_ATOMS: atom_id res chain seq x y z
N MET A 1 8.87 22.86 6.92
CA MET A 1 7.70 22.93 6.02
C MET A 1 6.59 22.13 6.68
N SER A 2 5.43 22.74 6.84
CA SER A 2 4.33 22.26 7.70
C SER A 2 3.69 21.02 7.09
N ALA A 3 3.55 19.95 7.88
CA ALA A 3 2.67 18.83 7.54
C ALA A 3 1.22 19.32 7.66
N ASP A 4 0.52 19.43 6.54
CA ASP A 4 -0.91 19.67 6.52
C ASP A 4 -1.61 18.49 7.20
N THR A 5 -1.93 18.70 8.47
CA THR A 5 -2.70 17.78 9.29
C THR A 5 -4.14 17.90 8.86
N TRP A 6 -4.66 16.84 8.23
CA TRP A 6 -6.08 16.66 8.00
C TRP A 6 -6.81 16.63 9.34
N SER A 7 -7.33 17.79 9.78
CA SER A 7 -8.08 17.95 11.03
C SER A 7 -9.56 17.70 10.79
N GLY A 8 -9.93 16.44 10.55
CA GLY A 8 -11.31 16.01 10.33
C GLY A 8 -11.72 14.90 11.30
N ILE A 9 -12.18 15.28 12.49
CA ILE A 9 -12.97 14.49 13.45
C ILE A 9 -12.28 13.24 14.04
N GLY A 10 -11.77 13.39 15.27
CA GLY A 10 -11.32 12.26 16.12
C GLY A 10 -9.92 11.76 15.75
N GLY A 11 -9.07 11.55 16.74
CA GLY A 11 -7.69 11.10 16.54
C GLY A 11 -7.62 9.88 15.61
N ASP A 12 -6.53 9.81 14.84
CA ASP A 12 -6.29 8.77 13.83
C ASP A 12 -6.65 7.37 14.39
N PRO A 13 -7.77 6.76 13.97
CA PRO A 13 -8.17 5.44 14.44
C PRO A 13 -7.25 4.34 13.91
N PHE A 14 -6.28 4.69 13.06
CA PHE A 14 -5.28 3.83 12.42
C PHE A 14 -3.88 3.98 13.05
N ALA A 15 -3.73 4.84 14.08
CA ALA A 15 -2.50 4.99 14.83
C ALA A 15 -2.29 3.79 15.77
N ASP A 16 -1.84 2.66 15.21
CA ASP A 16 -0.77 1.94 15.90
C ASP A 16 0.30 3.00 16.20
N LYS A 17 0.64 3.21 17.48
CA LYS A 17 1.50 4.34 17.89
C LYS A 17 2.71 4.36 16.97
N ASP A 18 2.81 5.40 16.16
CA ASP A 18 3.92 5.55 15.23
C ASP A 18 5.20 5.70 16.06
N ASP A 19 5.92 4.59 16.21
CA ASP A 19 7.15 4.51 16.97
C ASP A 19 8.35 5.00 16.15
N GLY A 20 8.10 5.52 14.93
CA GLY A 20 9.11 5.95 13.99
C GLY A 20 9.85 4.80 13.30
N THR A 21 9.46 3.54 13.57
CA THR A 21 10.07 2.37 12.94
C THR A 21 9.34 2.06 11.65
N TYR A 22 10.12 1.83 10.58
CA TYR A 22 9.56 1.38 9.31
C TYR A 22 8.80 0.06 9.47
N ARG A 23 7.63 -0.01 8.82
CA ARG A 23 6.83 -1.21 8.65
C ARG A 23 6.28 -1.24 7.22
N ALA A 24 6.48 -2.34 6.52
CA ALA A 24 6.06 -2.49 5.13
C ALA A 24 4.56 -2.31 4.92
N TRP A 25 3.75 -2.60 5.94
CA TRP A 25 2.34 -2.26 5.97
C TRP A 25 1.87 -1.99 7.41
N ARG A 26 0.80 -1.20 7.52
CA ARG A 26 0.07 -1.02 8.78
C ARG A 26 -1.32 -1.63 8.65
N SER A 27 -1.72 -2.36 9.69
CA SER A 27 -3.00 -3.06 9.71
C SER A 27 -3.89 -2.55 10.82
N ASN A 28 -5.19 -2.55 10.57
CA ASN A 28 -6.18 -2.21 11.58
C ASN A 28 -6.52 -3.43 12.43
N ALA A 29 -6.27 -3.36 13.74
CA ALA A 29 -6.63 -4.40 14.69
C ALA A 29 -8.16 -4.53 14.90
N LYS A 30 -8.94 -3.48 14.56
CA LYS A 30 -10.37 -3.37 14.87
C LYS A 30 -11.31 -3.77 13.73
N GLY A 31 -10.81 -4.27 12.59
CA GLY A 31 -11.65 -4.84 11.54
C GLY A 31 -11.38 -4.31 10.13
N TRP A 32 -12.45 -4.25 9.33
CA TRP A 32 -12.41 -3.90 7.91
C TRP A 32 -11.90 -2.47 7.68
N VAL A 33 -10.92 -2.33 6.79
CA VAL A 33 -10.43 -1.03 6.32
C VAL A 33 -11.21 -0.60 5.09
N ARG A 34 -11.69 0.64 5.08
CA ARG A 34 -12.43 1.22 3.95
C ARG A 34 -11.52 1.52 2.76
N ASP A 35 -10.39 2.18 2.99
CA ASP A 35 -9.50 2.69 1.95
C ASP A 35 -8.08 2.17 2.18
N LEU A 36 -7.36 1.81 1.12
CA LEU A 36 -5.97 1.39 1.16
C LEU A 36 -5.06 2.52 0.69
N GLN A 37 -4.07 2.87 1.52
CA GLN A 37 -3.06 3.85 1.17
C GLN A 37 -1.79 3.20 0.63
N PHE A 38 -1.19 3.86 -0.33
CA PHE A 38 0.09 3.48 -0.91
C PHE A 38 1.07 4.62 -0.70
N VAL A 39 2.03 4.40 0.20
CA VAL A 39 2.97 5.41 0.68
C VAL A 39 4.33 5.17 -0.01
N PRO A 40 4.82 6.13 -0.80
CA PRO A 40 6.12 6.01 -1.47
C PRO A 40 7.27 6.08 -0.47
N ALA A 41 8.47 5.79 -0.95
CA ALA A 41 9.68 5.81 -0.14
C ALA A 41 9.90 7.19 0.49
N ALA A 42 10.35 7.23 1.74
CA ALA A 42 10.64 8.48 2.43
C ALA A 42 11.65 9.31 1.61
N GLY A 43 11.34 10.59 1.39
CA GLY A 43 12.17 11.49 0.58
C GLY A 43 11.97 11.38 -0.93
N SER A 44 11.05 10.52 -1.41
CA SER A 44 10.63 10.51 -2.81
C SER A 44 9.74 11.71 -3.14
N ASP A 45 9.79 12.17 -4.40
CA ASP A 45 8.87 13.18 -4.96
C ASP A 45 7.52 12.56 -5.40
N GLU A 46 7.36 11.24 -5.27
CA GLU A 46 6.11 10.56 -5.55
C GLU A 46 5.02 10.91 -4.52
N LEU A 47 3.76 10.91 -4.97
CA LEU A 47 2.62 11.19 -4.12
C LEU A 47 2.03 9.90 -3.53
N THR A 48 1.61 9.98 -2.27
CA THR A 48 0.76 8.95 -1.66
C THR A 48 -0.51 8.76 -2.49
N ARG A 49 -0.84 7.51 -2.80
CA ARG A 49 -2.06 7.15 -3.55
C ARG A 49 -3.05 6.41 -2.66
N PHE A 50 -4.31 6.41 -3.11
CA PHE A 50 -5.42 5.84 -2.36
C PHE A 50 -6.26 4.96 -3.28
N GLU A 51 -6.53 3.74 -2.83
CA GLU A 51 -7.61 2.91 -3.37
C GLU A 51 -8.83 3.04 -2.45
N PRO A 52 -9.89 3.74 -2.89
CA PRO A 52 -11.09 3.89 -2.09
C PRO A 52 -11.93 2.61 -2.12
N TYR A 53 -12.66 2.36 -1.05
CA TYR A 53 -13.65 1.28 -0.95
C TYR A 53 -13.07 -0.10 -1.34
N MET A 54 -12.26 -0.69 -0.44
CA MET A 54 -11.67 -2.04 -0.54
C MET A 54 -12.72 -3.17 -0.62
N GLN A 55 -13.49 -3.22 -1.72
CA GLN A 55 -14.58 -4.16 -1.94
C GLN A 55 -14.11 -5.38 -2.73
N ALA A 56 -13.42 -5.18 -3.85
CA ALA A 56 -12.84 -6.25 -4.65
C ALA A 56 -11.42 -5.87 -5.09
N ILE A 57 -10.44 -6.69 -4.69
CA ILE A 57 -9.06 -6.64 -5.16
C ILE A 57 -8.70 -8.07 -5.59
N SER A 58 -8.29 -8.25 -6.85
CA SER A 58 -7.65 -9.51 -7.24
C SER A 58 -6.18 -9.46 -6.86
N ILE A 59 -5.67 -10.55 -6.33
CA ILE A 59 -4.33 -10.64 -5.76
C ILE A 59 -3.60 -11.79 -6.44
N GLU A 60 -2.43 -11.52 -7.01
CA GLU A 60 -1.55 -12.54 -7.59
C GLU A 60 -0.15 -12.39 -7.01
N LEU A 61 0.28 -13.43 -6.29
CA LEU A 61 1.63 -13.54 -5.74
C LEU A 61 2.44 -14.48 -6.63
N ASN A 62 3.65 -14.09 -6.99
CA ASN A 62 4.54 -14.96 -7.73
C ASN A 62 5.04 -16.14 -6.87
N ALA A 63 5.64 -17.15 -7.50
CA ALA A 63 5.99 -18.41 -6.84
C ALA A 63 7.03 -18.28 -5.70
N ASP A 64 7.89 -17.26 -5.75
CA ASP A 64 8.92 -17.01 -4.73
C ASP A 64 8.48 -15.99 -3.65
N GLY A 65 7.29 -15.41 -3.78
CA GLY A 65 6.74 -14.45 -2.82
C GLY A 65 7.43 -13.07 -2.81
N THR A 66 8.16 -12.73 -3.87
CA THR A 66 8.89 -11.44 -3.99
C THR A 66 8.16 -10.39 -4.82
N ALA A 67 7.13 -10.79 -5.59
CA ALA A 67 6.32 -9.88 -6.37
C ALA A 67 4.82 -10.13 -6.13
N LEU A 68 4.08 -9.05 -5.87
CA LEU A 68 2.65 -9.06 -5.61
C LEU A 68 1.94 -8.09 -6.56
N CYS A 69 0.98 -8.60 -7.31
CA CYS A 69 0.11 -7.82 -8.19
C CYS A 69 -1.26 -7.65 -7.54
N LEU A 70 -1.73 -6.40 -7.45
CA LEU A 70 -3.06 -6.03 -6.98
C LEU A 70 -3.84 -5.44 -8.15
N MET A 71 -4.98 -6.03 -8.47
CA MET A 71 -5.94 -5.43 -9.40
C MET A 71 -7.05 -4.77 -8.58
N CYS A 72 -7.00 -3.46 -8.51
CA CYS A 72 -7.95 -2.60 -7.79
C CYS A 72 -9.16 -2.34 -8.68
N HIS A 73 -10.24 -3.10 -8.48
CA HIS A 73 -11.41 -3.05 -9.37
C HIS A 73 -12.19 -1.73 -9.28
N THR A 74 -12.13 -1.03 -8.14
CA THR A 74 -12.85 0.24 -7.96
C THR A 74 -12.27 1.35 -8.83
N THR A 75 -10.93 1.44 -8.91
CA THR A 75 -10.24 2.48 -9.70
C THR A 75 -9.75 1.98 -11.05
N GLY A 76 -9.78 0.68 -11.30
CA GLY A 76 -9.19 0.05 -12.48
C GLY A 76 -7.66 0.10 -12.49
N GLN A 77 -7.02 0.34 -11.35
CA GLN A 77 -5.56 0.36 -11.22
C GLN A 77 -5.00 -1.06 -11.07
N ILE A 78 -3.83 -1.30 -11.65
CA ILE A 78 -2.97 -2.42 -11.30
C ILE A 78 -1.77 -1.87 -10.54
N VAL A 79 -1.56 -2.40 -9.34
CA VAL A 79 -0.40 -2.07 -8.51
C VAL A 79 0.52 -3.27 -8.45
N PHE A 80 1.76 -3.08 -8.87
CA PHE A 80 2.82 -4.06 -8.70
C PHE A 80 3.69 -3.67 -7.52
N LEU A 81 3.90 -4.62 -6.61
CA LEU A 81 4.75 -4.49 -5.44
C LEU A 81 5.91 -5.47 -5.56
N GLU A 82 7.11 -5.00 -5.26
CA GLU A 82 8.31 -5.82 -5.16
C GLU A 82 8.84 -5.80 -3.73
N GLY A 83 9.43 -6.91 -3.29
CA GLY A 83 10.02 -6.98 -1.96
C GLY A 83 10.16 -8.41 -1.44
N ARG A 84 9.96 -8.57 -0.13
CA ARG A 84 10.04 -9.87 0.56
C ARG A 84 8.96 -9.96 1.63
N GLY A 85 8.52 -11.18 1.93
CA GLY A 85 7.45 -11.42 2.92
C GLY A 85 6.07 -10.99 2.42
N LEU A 86 5.88 -10.84 1.10
CA LEU A 86 4.62 -10.34 0.53
C LEU A 86 3.46 -11.34 0.65
N GLY A 87 3.73 -12.60 1.01
CA GLY A 87 2.68 -13.58 1.30
C GLY A 87 1.78 -13.16 2.46
N GLU A 88 2.37 -12.68 3.57
CA GLU A 88 1.59 -12.17 4.70
C GLU A 88 0.78 -10.94 4.28
N LEU A 89 1.40 -10.03 3.51
CA LEU A 89 0.71 -8.85 2.99
C LEU A 89 -0.51 -9.24 2.14
N ALA A 90 -0.38 -10.22 1.25
CA ALA A 90 -1.47 -10.73 0.41
C ALA A 90 -2.64 -11.26 1.26
N GLU A 91 -2.35 -12.04 2.31
CA GLU A 91 -3.36 -12.55 3.24
C GLU A 91 -4.08 -11.40 3.97
N GLN A 92 -3.33 -10.40 4.43
CA GLN A 92 -3.91 -9.26 5.15
C GLN A 92 -4.76 -8.35 4.24
N ILE A 93 -4.36 -8.15 2.98
CA ILE A 93 -5.16 -7.41 1.99
C ILE A 93 -6.44 -8.19 1.67
N SER A 94 -6.36 -9.51 1.48
CA SER A 94 -7.52 -10.38 1.26
C SER A 94 -8.51 -10.33 2.43
N ALA A 95 -7.99 -10.29 3.66
CA ALA A 95 -8.77 -10.09 4.88
C ALA A 95 -9.25 -8.64 5.08
N LYS A 96 -8.89 -7.72 4.18
CA LYS A 96 -9.24 -6.30 4.20
C LYS A 96 -8.82 -5.59 5.49
N ARG A 97 -7.63 -5.93 5.99
CA ARG A 97 -7.05 -5.42 7.24
C ARG A 97 -5.95 -4.38 7.05
N VAL A 98 -5.39 -4.28 5.84
CA VAL A 98 -4.29 -3.35 5.55
C VAL A 98 -4.83 -1.94 5.32
N ALA A 99 -4.31 -0.99 6.09
CA ALA A 99 -4.62 0.43 5.99
C ALA A 99 -3.65 1.18 5.09
N SER A 100 -2.37 0.80 5.12
CA SER A 100 -1.34 1.43 4.30
C SER A 100 -0.20 0.46 3.98
N ILE A 101 0.39 0.61 2.80
CA ILE A 101 1.59 -0.10 2.34
C ILE A 101 2.68 0.94 2.12
N HIS A 102 3.89 0.69 2.65
CA HIS A 102 4.99 1.67 2.70
C HIS A 102 6.21 1.12 1.97
N VAL A 103 6.70 1.86 0.98
CA VAL A 103 7.96 1.55 0.29
C VAL A 103 9.12 1.93 1.21
N TRP A 104 10.07 1.01 1.37
CA TRP A 104 11.28 1.21 2.15
C TRP A 104 12.29 2.09 1.42
N SER A 105 13.05 2.88 2.18
CA SER A 105 14.19 3.66 1.71
C SER A 105 15.44 3.36 2.55
N ASP A 106 16.63 3.63 2.00
CA ASP A 106 17.89 3.52 2.77
C ASP A 106 17.89 4.41 4.03
N GLY A 107 17.08 5.48 4.02
CA GLY A 107 16.89 6.37 5.17
C GLY A 107 16.17 5.73 6.36
N ASP A 108 15.47 4.61 6.13
CA ASP A 108 14.73 3.86 7.16
C ASP A 108 15.62 2.88 7.95
N GLY A 109 16.92 2.82 7.64
CA GLY A 109 17.90 2.00 8.35
C GLY A 109 18.07 0.61 7.73
N ALA A 110 18.26 -0.42 8.54
CA ALA A 110 18.48 -1.78 8.01
C ALA A 110 17.20 -2.38 7.42
N GLN A 111 17.30 -3.02 6.25
CA GLN A 111 16.16 -3.61 5.58
C GLN A 111 15.53 -4.75 6.42
N PRO A 112 14.25 -4.67 6.79
CA PRO A 112 13.61 -5.69 7.59
C PRO A 112 13.35 -6.99 6.78
N PRO A 113 12.99 -8.09 7.47
CA PRO A 113 12.64 -9.36 6.83
C PRO A 113 11.44 -9.25 5.87
N ALA A 114 10.40 -8.51 6.28
CA ALA A 114 9.24 -8.17 5.45
C ALA A 114 9.34 -6.71 5.00
N VAL A 115 9.36 -6.49 3.68
CA VAL A 115 9.72 -5.21 3.08
C VAL A 115 9.07 -5.06 1.72
N VAL A 116 8.63 -3.85 1.39
CA VAL A 116 8.27 -3.45 0.03
C VAL A 116 9.36 -2.49 -0.45
N THR A 117 10.07 -2.84 -1.51
CA THR A 117 11.20 -2.06 -2.04
C THR A 117 10.84 -1.23 -3.26
N ALA A 118 9.78 -1.61 -3.96
CA ALA A 118 9.27 -0.83 -5.08
C ALA A 118 7.76 -0.98 -5.20
N MET A 119 7.15 0.05 -5.77
CA MET A 119 5.73 0.08 -6.06
C MET A 119 5.52 0.77 -7.40
N ARG A 120 4.78 0.12 -8.30
CA ARG A 120 4.49 0.64 -9.64
C ARG A 120 3.01 0.60 -9.90
N PHE A 121 2.48 1.69 -10.45
CA PHE A 121 1.06 1.81 -10.77
C PHE A 121 0.87 1.86 -12.27
N ASP A 122 0.14 0.88 -12.77
CA ASP A 122 -0.38 0.87 -14.12
C ASP A 122 -1.90 1.08 -14.05
N LYS A 123 -2.50 1.63 -15.11
CA LYS A 123 -3.96 1.65 -15.27
C LYS A 123 -4.36 0.55 -16.26
N THR A 124 -5.54 -0.06 -16.08
CA THR A 124 -6.01 -1.15 -16.96
C THR A 124 -6.69 -0.69 -18.25
N ALA A 125 -6.93 -1.67 -19.13
CA ALA A 125 -7.05 -1.66 -20.59
C ALA A 125 -7.76 -0.49 -21.32
N SER A 126 -8.64 0.27 -20.68
CA SER A 126 -9.36 1.37 -21.35
C SER A 126 -8.46 2.58 -21.66
N ASP A 127 -7.36 2.76 -20.94
CA ASP A 127 -6.38 3.83 -21.20
C ASP A 127 -5.43 3.53 -22.38
N LEU A 128 -5.38 2.27 -22.85
CA LEU A 128 -4.69 1.91 -24.11
C LEU A 128 -5.57 2.17 -25.34
N ALA A 129 -6.89 2.01 -25.20
CA ALA A 129 -7.85 2.15 -26.30
C ALA A 129 -8.12 3.62 -26.71
N SER A 130 -7.74 4.59 -25.88
CA SER A 130 -7.99 6.03 -26.09
C SER A 130 -6.81 6.80 -26.73
N ARG A 131 -5.76 6.10 -27.18
CA ARG A 131 -4.65 6.66 -27.98
C ARG A 131 -4.76 6.36 -29.49
N GLY A 132 -5.93 5.92 -29.95
CA GLY A 132 -6.26 5.75 -31.37
C GLY A 132 -6.67 7.04 -32.04
#